data_AF-A0A972H434-F1
#
_entry.id   AF-A0A972H434-F1
#
_cell.length_a   1.000
_cell.length_b   1.000
_cell.length_c   1.000
_cell.angle_alpha   90.00
_cell.angle_beta   90.00
_cell.angle_gamma   90.00
#
_symmetry.space_group_name_H-M   'P 1'
#
loop_
_entity.id
_entity.type
_entity.pdbx_description
1 polymer ?
#
loop_
_entity_poly.entity_id
_entity_poly.type
_entity_poly.pdbx_seq_one_letter_code
_entity_poly.pdbx_strand_id
1 'polypeptide(L)'
;MKKNILPGSVIALSLMGAFNQAQAGVFVGVTFNFDAKGVEGLGFTTKVTSTNKRDRFAASAGATYFPFKQDNQFGLDAGVGYQGNNSAGIVSWDFLQKGVSVSAGYAKTKKPAVLTVPPAGGAGAGGGDGAS
;
A
#
# COMPACT_ATOMS: atom_id res chain seq x y z
N MET A 1 33.37 -26.10 26.47
CA MET A 1 32.71 -25.96 25.17
C MET A 1 32.07 -24.58 25.10
N LYS A 2 32.63 -23.67 24.29
CA LYS A 2 32.21 -22.26 24.21
C LYS A 2 30.99 -22.17 23.28
N LYS A 3 29.84 -21.74 23.81
CA LYS A 3 28.63 -21.44 23.01
C LYS A 3 28.68 -19.95 22.68
N ASN A 4 28.98 -19.63 21.42
CA ASN A 4 29.06 -18.24 20.95
C ASN A 4 27.64 -17.70 20.77
N ILE A 5 27.27 -16.76 21.64
CA ILE A 5 26.01 -16.02 21.60
C ILE A 5 26.16 -14.97 20.48
N LEU A 6 25.33 -15.04 19.44
CA LEU A 6 25.28 -14.04 18.39
C LEU A 6 24.68 -12.73 18.95
N PRO A 7 25.39 -11.59 18.87
CA PRO A 7 24.87 -10.31 19.33
C PRO A 7 23.77 -9.81 18.39
N GLY A 8 22.70 -9.29 18.99
CA GLY A 8 21.54 -8.76 18.31
C GLY A 8 21.86 -7.67 17.30
N SER A 9 21.21 -7.77 16.14
CA SER A 9 21.14 -6.67 15.18
C SER A 9 19.76 -6.04 15.28
N VAL A 10 19.62 -5.05 16.17
CA VAL A 10 18.45 -4.17 16.16
C VAL A 10 18.70 -3.13 15.07
N ILE A 11 18.28 -3.44 13.84
CA ILE A 11 18.20 -2.44 12.78
C ILE A 11 16.89 -1.68 13.02
N ALA A 12 16.98 -0.56 13.73
CA ALA A 12 15.91 0.41 13.80
C ALA A 12 15.75 1.04 12.41
N LEU A 13 14.79 0.55 11.63
CA LEU A 13 14.56 0.98 10.26
C LEU A 13 13.69 2.26 10.27
N SER A 14 14.33 3.41 10.24
CA SER A 14 13.72 4.75 10.16
C SER A 14 13.10 5.04 8.78
N LEU A 15 12.17 4.21 8.29
CA LEU A 15 11.49 4.41 7.00
C LEU A 15 10.16 5.18 7.08
N MET A 16 9.85 5.84 8.21
CA MET A 16 8.61 6.64 8.34
C MET A 16 8.57 7.94 7.52
N GLY A 17 9.60 8.25 6.71
CA GLY A 17 9.82 9.59 6.16
C GLY A 17 9.12 9.98 4.84
N ALA A 18 8.39 9.11 4.15
CA ALA A 18 7.88 9.46 2.80
C ALA A 18 6.42 9.09 2.52
N PHE A 19 5.64 8.67 3.53
CA PHE A 19 4.20 8.58 3.37
C PHE A 19 3.60 9.96 3.65
N ASN A 20 3.37 10.74 2.58
CA ASN A 20 2.49 11.89 2.66
C ASN A 20 1.12 11.38 3.15
N GLN A 21 0.80 11.59 4.43
CA GLN A 21 -0.39 11.00 5.08
C GLN A 21 -1.71 11.34 4.35
N ALA A 22 -1.73 12.42 3.55
CA ALA A 22 -2.87 12.80 2.73
C ALA A 22 -3.15 11.86 1.54
N GLN A 23 -2.15 11.10 1.09
CA GLN A 23 -2.24 10.21 -0.07
C GLN A 23 -1.98 8.75 0.26
N ALA A 24 -1.71 8.38 1.51
CA ALA A 24 -1.57 6.98 1.86
C ALA A 24 -2.87 6.20 1.57
N GLY A 25 -2.75 5.07 0.87
CA GLY A 25 -3.87 4.17 0.56
C GLY A 25 -3.81 2.91 1.41
N VAL A 26 -4.97 2.32 1.69
CA VAL A 26 -5.06 1.02 2.36
C VAL A 26 -5.48 -0.04 1.35
N PHE A 27 -4.75 -1.13 1.33
CA PHE A 27 -4.98 -2.31 0.52
C PHE A 27 -5.28 -3.49 1.44
N VAL A 28 -6.34 -4.22 1.12
CA VAL A 28 -6.67 -5.49 1.77
C VAL A 28 -6.94 -6.50 0.66
N GLY A 29 -6.33 -7.68 0.76
CA GLY A 29 -6.43 -8.66 -0.30
C GLY A 29 -5.95 -10.04 0.09
N VAL A 30 -5.87 -10.87 -0.93
CA VAL A 30 -5.23 -12.18 -0.85
C VAL A 30 -3.82 -12.08 -1.41
N THR A 31 -2.94 -12.92 -0.90
CA THR A 31 -1.56 -13.02 -1.36
C THR A 31 -1.14 -14.46 -1.49
N PHE A 32 -0.27 -14.71 -2.46
CA PHE A 32 0.39 -15.98 -2.68
C PHE A 32 1.88 -15.77 -2.50
N ASN A 33 2.49 -16.59 -1.65
CA ASN A 33 3.93 -16.58 -1.45
C ASN A 33 4.58 -17.65 -2.34
N PHE A 34 5.70 -17.28 -2.95
CA PHE A 34 6.52 -18.13 -3.80
C PHE A 34 7.91 -18.24 -3.17
N ASP A 35 8.28 -19.48 -2.84
CA ASP A 35 9.60 -19.83 -2.33
C ASP A 35 10.35 -20.70 -3.37
N ALA A 36 11.65 -20.91 -3.16
CA ALA A 36 12.48 -21.81 -3.98
C ALA A 36 11.91 -23.23 -4.10
N LYS A 37 11.02 -23.65 -3.18
CA LYS A 37 10.33 -24.95 -3.18
C LYS A 37 8.96 -24.94 -3.86
N GLY A 38 8.47 -23.79 -4.34
CA GLY A 38 7.18 -23.65 -5.02
C GLY A 38 6.21 -22.66 -4.36
N VAL A 39 4.92 -22.80 -4.66
CA VAL A 39 3.86 -21.96 -4.07
C VAL A 39 3.66 -22.36 -2.61
N GLU A 40 4.04 -21.49 -1.69
CA GLU A 40 4.11 -21.77 -0.26
C GLU A 40 2.78 -21.54 0.48
N GLY A 41 1.81 -20.88 -0.16
CA GLY A 41 0.44 -20.85 0.33
C GLY A 41 -0.32 -19.54 0.11
N LEU A 42 -1.65 -19.67 0.20
CA LEU A 42 -2.60 -18.56 0.20
C LEU A 42 -2.62 -17.88 1.59
N GLY A 43 -2.57 -16.56 1.59
CA GLY A 43 -2.71 -15.74 2.79
C GLY A 43 -3.60 -14.52 2.59
N PHE A 44 -3.97 -13.88 3.69
CA PHE A 44 -4.64 -12.59 3.73
C PHE A 44 -3.61 -11.51 4.01
N THR A 45 -3.67 -10.40 3.29
CA THR A 45 -2.69 -9.33 3.44
C THR A 45 -3.36 -7.98 3.62
N THR A 46 -2.76 -7.16 4.46
CA THR A 46 -3.12 -5.76 4.64
C THR A 46 -1.88 -4.92 4.45
N LYS A 47 -1.94 -4.00 3.49
CA LYS A 47 -0.80 -3.16 3.10
C LYS A 47 -1.20 -1.70 3.10
N VAL A 48 -0.27 -0.85 3.52
CA VAL A 48 -0.34 0.58 3.28
C VAL A 48 0.44 0.89 2.01
N THR A 49 -0.08 1.81 1.21
CA THR A 49 0.50 2.24 -0.06
C THR A 49 0.89 3.71 0.02
N SER A 50 1.98 4.08 -0.64
CA SER A 50 2.53 5.44 -0.63
C SER A 50 1.63 6.46 -1.31
N THR A 51 0.76 5.99 -2.22
CA THR A 51 -0.28 6.80 -2.86
C THR A 51 -1.58 6.03 -2.90
N ASN A 52 -2.72 6.73 -3.03
CA ASN A 52 -4.08 6.20 -3.16
C ASN A 52 -4.72 6.60 -4.50
N LYS A 53 -3.89 7.08 -5.42
CA LYS A 53 -4.29 7.54 -6.76
C LYS A 53 -4.47 6.34 -7.68
N ARG A 54 -5.57 6.34 -8.43
CA ARG A 54 -5.83 5.39 -9.52
C ARG A 54 -4.80 5.60 -10.64
N ASP A 55 -4.50 4.51 -11.34
CA ASP A 55 -3.57 4.43 -12.47
C ASP A 55 -2.15 4.90 -12.16
N ARG A 56 -1.68 4.57 -10.95
CA ARG A 56 -0.34 4.91 -10.47
C ARG A 56 0.33 3.72 -9.83
N PHE A 57 1.64 3.66 -10.04
CA PHE A 57 2.52 2.82 -9.25
C PHE A 57 2.61 3.38 -7.83
N ALA A 58 2.56 2.48 -6.85
CA ALA A 58 2.66 2.80 -5.44
C ALA A 58 3.64 1.83 -4.77
N ALA A 59 4.56 2.36 -3.97
CA ALA A 59 5.26 1.55 -2.99
C ALA A 59 4.27 1.11 -1.90
N SER A 60 4.45 -0.10 -1.38
CA SER A 60 3.61 -0.66 -0.34
C SER A 60 4.45 -1.31 0.75
N ALA A 61 3.98 -1.23 1.99
CA ALA A 61 4.50 -2.02 3.10
C ALA A 61 3.32 -2.56 3.90
N GLY A 62 3.42 -3.78 4.42
CA GLY A 62 2.30 -4.39 5.11
C GLY A 62 2.63 -5.65 5.87
N ALA A 63 1.57 -6.25 6.37
CA ALA A 63 1.60 -7.50 7.07
C ALA A 63 0.66 -8.50 6.39
N THR A 64 1.06 -9.76 6.44
CA THR A 64 0.35 -10.87 5.84
C THR A 64 0.11 -11.95 6.88
N TYR A 65 -1.05 -12.61 6.81
CA TYR A 65 -1.42 -13.74 7.63
C TYR A 65 -1.68 -14.96 6.75
N PHE A 66 -0.95 -16.04 7.01
CA PHE A 66 -1.01 -17.33 6.33
C PHE A 66 -1.64 -18.37 7.28
N PRO A 67 -2.98 -18.55 7.27
CA PRO A 67 -3.66 -19.45 8.20
C PRO A 67 -3.29 -20.93 7.98
N PHE A 68 -2.80 -21.29 6.80
CA PHE A 68 -2.50 -22.67 6.42
C PHE A 68 -1.03 -23.08 6.64
N LYS A 69 -0.17 -22.17 7.10
CA LYS A 69 1.23 -22.50 7.42
C LYS A 69 1.37 -22.98 8.86
N GLN A 70 2.23 -23.98 9.08
CA GLN A 70 2.45 -24.59 10.40
C GLN A 70 3.51 -23.84 11.24
N ASP A 71 4.61 -23.37 10.64
CA ASP A 71 5.72 -22.79 11.39
C ASP A 71 5.70 -21.26 11.48
N ASN A 72 5.28 -20.57 10.41
CA ASN A 72 5.27 -19.11 10.36
C ASN A 72 3.99 -18.59 9.70
N GLN A 73 3.00 -18.26 10.52
CA GLN A 73 1.70 -17.78 10.07
C GLN A 73 1.67 -16.30 9.74
N PHE A 74 2.72 -15.54 10.08
CA PHE A 74 2.78 -14.10 9.82
C PHE A 74 3.89 -13.77 8.83
N GLY A 75 3.64 -12.72 8.04
CA GLY A 75 4.54 -12.17 7.05
C GLY A 75 4.64 -10.66 7.25
N LEU A 76 5.82 -10.10 6.99
CA LEU A 76 6.02 -8.67 6.87
C LEU A 76 6.63 -8.43 5.50
N ASP A 77 5.98 -7.62 4.68
CA ASP A 77 6.35 -7.48 3.30
C ASP A 77 6.41 -6.02 2.86
N ALA A 78 7.33 -5.75 1.93
CA ALA A 78 7.44 -4.47 1.25
C ALA A 78 7.56 -4.69 -0.24
N GLY A 79 6.98 -3.80 -1.03
CA GLY A 79 6.85 -4.02 -2.46
C GLY A 79 6.35 -2.81 -3.21
N VAL A 80 5.98 -3.05 -4.46
CA VAL A 80 5.38 -2.07 -5.34
C VAL A 80 4.20 -2.70 -6.07
N GLY A 81 3.20 -1.89 -6.37
CA GLY A 81 2.02 -2.35 -7.08
C GLY A 81 1.38 -1.27 -7.91
N TYR A 82 0.43 -1.70 -8.72
CA TYR A 82 -0.38 -0.83 -9.56
C TYR A 82 -1.81 -0.77 -9.01
N GLN A 83 -2.33 0.43 -8.82
CA GLN A 83 -3.69 0.67 -8.38
C GLN A 83 -4.59 0.95 -9.58
N GLY A 84 -5.55 0.07 -9.84
CA GLY A 84 -6.59 0.23 -10.86
C GLY A 84 -7.87 0.84 -10.29
N ASN A 85 -9.01 0.50 -10.91
CA ASN A 85 -10.31 0.96 -10.47
C ASN A 85 -10.83 0.09 -9.31
N ASN A 86 -10.62 0.54 -8.07
CA ASN A 86 -10.99 -0.17 -6.83
C ASN A 86 -10.30 -1.52 -6.62
N SER A 87 -9.26 -1.81 -7.41
CA SER A 87 -8.45 -3.01 -7.33
C SER A 87 -6.98 -2.64 -7.36
N ALA A 88 -6.12 -3.46 -6.77
CA ALA A 88 -4.68 -3.30 -6.90
C ALA A 88 -4.00 -4.66 -6.99
N GLY A 89 -2.94 -4.71 -7.78
CA GLY A 89 -1.98 -5.81 -7.81
C GLY A 89 -0.67 -5.32 -7.23
N ILE A 90 -0.14 -6.03 -6.23
CA ILE A 90 1.11 -5.67 -5.55
C ILE A 90 2.04 -6.88 -5.56
N VAL A 91 3.26 -6.67 -6.05
CA VAL A 91 4.36 -7.61 -5.92
C VAL A 91 5.24 -7.13 -4.78
N SER A 92 5.52 -8.00 -3.82
CA SER A 92 6.30 -7.69 -2.64
C SER A 92 7.31 -8.77 -2.31
N TRP A 93 8.30 -8.38 -1.54
CA TRP A 93 9.23 -9.29 -0.89
C TRP A 93 8.81 -9.46 0.56
N ASP A 94 8.56 -10.70 0.98
CA ASP A 94 8.26 -11.03 2.37
C ASP A 94 9.56 -11.34 3.11
N PHE A 95 9.90 -10.50 4.09
CA PHE A 95 11.15 -10.62 4.85
C PHE A 95 11.12 -11.78 5.86
N LEU A 96 9.93 -12.15 6.32
CA LEU A 96 9.73 -13.22 7.31
C LEU A 96 9.71 -14.58 6.63
N GLN A 97 9.08 -14.66 5.47
CA GLN A 97 9.00 -15.88 4.66
C GLN A 97 10.20 -16.02 3.71
N LYS A 98 10.98 -14.95 3.51
CA LYS A 98 12.16 -14.89 2.62
C LYS A 98 11.83 -15.25 1.16
N GLY A 99 10.67 -14.83 0.70
CA GLY A 99 10.12 -15.19 -0.61
C GLY A 99 9.47 -14.02 -1.34
N VAL A 100 9.21 -14.21 -2.63
CA VAL A 100 8.45 -13.26 -3.44
C VAL A 100 6.97 -13.52 -3.21
N SER A 101 6.21 -12.47 -2.93
CA SER A 101 4.77 -12.54 -2.76
C SER A 101 4.06 -11.74 -3.85
N VAL A 102 2.96 -12.29 -4.36
CA VAL A 102 2.07 -11.59 -5.28
C VAL A 102 0.70 -11.51 -4.63
N SER A 103 0.16 -10.29 -4.58
CA SER A 103 -1.09 -10.00 -3.93
C SER A 103 -2.05 -9.25 -4.84
N ALA A 104 -3.32 -9.61 -4.73
CA ALA A 104 -4.40 -8.97 -5.47
C ALA A 104 -5.59 -8.77 -4.51
N GLY A 105 -6.27 -7.65 -4.66
CA GLY A 105 -7.36 -7.33 -3.75
C GLY A 105 -7.94 -5.96 -3.95
N TYR A 106 -8.63 -5.51 -2.91
CA TYR A 106 -9.33 -4.26 -2.89
C TYR A 106 -8.43 -3.16 -2.32
N ALA A 107 -8.27 -2.09 -3.08
CA ALA A 107 -7.64 -0.88 -2.61
C ALA A 107 -8.71 0.21 -2.51
N LYS A 108 -8.77 0.91 -1.37
CA LYS A 108 -9.65 2.08 -1.24
C LYS A 108 -9.06 3.26 -2.00
N THR A 109 -9.20 3.25 -3.32
CA THR A 109 -8.75 4.34 -4.21
C THR A 109 -9.78 5.47 -4.23
N LYS A 110 -9.35 6.72 -4.02
CA LYS A 110 -10.22 7.88 -4.26
C LYS A 110 -10.17 8.23 -5.76
N LYS A 111 -11.31 8.63 -6.35
CA LYS A 111 -11.29 9.26 -7.67
C LYS A 111 -10.39 10.50 -7.59
N PRO A 112 -9.49 10.75 -8.56
CA PRO A 112 -8.81 12.03 -8.62
C PRO A 112 -9.87 13.12 -8.66
N ALA A 113 -9.70 14.17 -7.85
CA ALA A 113 -10.56 15.34 -7.95
C ALA A 113 -10.53 15.80 -9.40
N VAL A 114 -11.68 15.78 -10.06
CA VAL A 114 -11.84 16.54 -11.30
C VAL A 114 -11.60 17.98 -10.87
N LEU A 115 -10.55 18.61 -11.38
CA LEU A 115 -10.43 20.05 -11.31
C LEU A 115 -11.62 20.60 -12.08
N THR A 116 -12.74 20.83 -11.40
CA THR A 116 -13.74 21.78 -11.88
C THR A 116 -13.04 23.12 -11.84
N VAL A 117 -12.40 23.48 -12.95
CA VAL A 117 -11.95 24.85 -13.19
C VAL A 117 -13.25 25.68 -13.18
N PRO A 118 -13.49 26.55 -12.18
CA PRO A 118 -14.57 27.50 -12.29
C PRO A 118 -14.31 28.32 -13.56
N PRO A 119 -15.34 28.62 -14.38
CA PRO A 119 -15.13 29.42 -15.59
C PRO A 119 -14.46 30.73 -15.18
N ALA A 120 -13.23 30.91 -15.65
CA ALA A 120 -12.52 32.16 -15.54
C ALA A 120 -13.22 33.18 -16.46
N GLY A 121 -14.06 34.03 -15.87
CA GLY A 121 -14.74 35.08 -16.64
C GLY A 121 -15.60 35.98 -15.76
N GLY A 122 -15.06 37.16 -15.44
CA GLY A 122 -15.88 38.31 -15.04
C GLY A 122 -15.56 38.91 -13.68
N ALA A 123 -14.39 39.52 -13.54
CA ALA A 123 -14.29 40.69 -12.66
C ALA A 123 -15.01 41.85 -13.35
N GLY A 124 -15.96 42.51 -12.69
CA GLY A 124 -16.49 43.78 -13.17
C GLY A 124 -17.87 44.22 -12.66
N ALA A 125 -17.83 45.19 -11.74
CA ALA A 125 -18.68 46.38 -11.69
C ALA A 125 -20.12 46.34 -11.11
N GLY A 126 -20.36 47.27 -10.16
CA GLY A 126 -21.65 47.92 -9.84
C GLY A 126 -22.59 47.09 -8.95
N GLY A 127 -23.13 47.57 -7.83
CA GLY A 127 -23.66 48.90 -7.56
C GLY A 127 -25.12 48.98 -8.04
N GLY A 128 -26.09 49.03 -7.12
CA GLY A 128 -27.48 49.46 -7.41
C GLY A 128 -28.60 48.51 -6.97
N ASP A 129 -29.18 48.81 -5.81
CA ASP A 129 -30.61 49.01 -5.51
C ASP A 129 -31.72 48.24 -6.28
N GLY A 130 -32.64 47.66 -5.49
CA GLY A 130 -34.09 47.91 -5.64
C GLY A 130 -34.97 46.94 -6.44
N ALA A 131 -36.09 46.55 -5.79
CA ALA A 131 -37.40 46.16 -6.33
C ALA A 131 -37.47 44.97 -7.32
N SER A 132 -38.39 44.01 -7.20
CA SER A 132 -39.82 44.11 -6.85
C SER A 132 -40.33 42.79 -6.28
#